data_AF-A0A090QGL1-F1
#
_entry.id   AF-A0A090QGL1-F1
#
_cell.length_a   1.000
_cell.length_b   1.000
_cell.length_c   1.000
_cell.angle_alpha   90.00
_cell.angle_beta   90.00
_cell.angle_gamma   90.00
#
_symmetry.space_group_name_H-M   'P 1'
#
loop_
_entity.id
_entity.type
_entity.pdbx_description
1 polymer ?
#
loop_
_entity_poly.entity_id
_entity_poly.type
_entity_poly.pdbx_seq_one_letter_code
_entity_poly.pdbx_strand_id
1 'polypeptide(L)' 'MKKSTIIFISMFLIFAFAKAQTVLKNYGNLKVHNNGQIGFHIDVINDGDSLENEGFAGFYNQNNPLSFSG' A
#
# COMPACT_ATOMS: atom_id res chain seq x y z
N MET A 1 -12.09 9.83 34.23
CA MET A 1 -10.74 10.13 33.68
C MET A 1 -10.46 11.62 33.85
N LYS A 2 -9.24 12.01 34.23
CA LYS A 2 -8.86 13.43 34.33
C LYS A 2 -8.87 14.06 32.93
N LYS A 3 -9.26 15.34 32.83
CA LYS A 3 -9.28 16.07 31.53
C LYS A 3 -7.92 16.01 30.82
N SER A 4 -6.82 16.06 31.58
CA SER A 4 -5.47 15.91 31.04
C SER A 4 -5.25 14.58 30.34
N THR A 5 -5.75 13.47 30.89
CA THR A 5 -5.64 12.13 30.29
C THR A 5 -6.36 12.07 28.93
N ILE A 6 -7.53 12.70 28.81
CA ILE A 6 -8.29 12.72 27.55
C ILE A 6 -7.54 13.51 26.47
N ILE A 7 -6.91 14.63 26.83
CA ILE A 7 -6.10 15.44 25.91
C ILE A 7 -4.91 14.66 25.39
N PHE A 8 -4.18 13.95 26.26
CA PHE A 8 -3.05 13.12 25.84
C PHE A 8 -3.46 11.98 24.90
N ILE A 9 -4.58 11.31 25.18
CA ILE A 9 -5.11 10.26 24.31
C ILE A 9 -5.50 10.84 22.94
N SER A 10 -6.19 11.98 22.93
CA SER A 10 -6.60 12.64 21.69
C SER A 10 -5.39 13.05 20.83
N MET A 11 -4.35 13.62 21.45
CA MET A 11 -3.12 14.01 20.76
C MET A 11 -2.37 12.80 20.19
N PHE A 12 -2.31 11.69 20.93
CA PHE A 12 -1.69 10.45 20.46
C PHE A 12 -2.44 9.86 19.26
N LEU A 13 -3.77 9.84 19.30
CA LEU A 13 -4.59 9.31 18.20
C LEU A 13 -4.42 10.13 16.92
N ILE A 14 -4.40 11.46 16.99
CA ILE A 14 -4.18 12.33 15.82
C ILE A 14 -2.84 12.02 15.13
N PHE A 15 -1.78 11.78 15.91
CA PHE A 15 -0.47 11.47 15.36
C PHE A 15 -0.42 10.09 14.68
N ALA A 16 -1.15 9.11 15.22
CA ALA A 16 -1.21 7.76 14.64
C ALA A 16 -1.88 7.73 13.27
N PHE A 17 -2.91 8.55 13.03
CA PHE A 17 -3.62 8.61 11.75
C PHE A 17 -3.01 9.56 10.72
N ALA A 18 -2.02 10.38 11.09
CA ALA A 18 -1.35 11.31 10.18
C ALA A 18 -0.36 10.64 9.20
N LYS A 19 -0.17 9.31 9.30
CA LYS A 19 0.72 8.55 8.42
C LYS A 19 -0.08 7.93 7.28
N ALA A 20 -0.02 8.54 6.10
CA ALA A 20 -0.45 7.89 4.86
C ALA A 20 0.70 7.05 4.28
N GLN A 21 0.42 5.83 3.82
CA GLN A 21 1.40 5.04 3.08
C GLN A 21 1.64 5.64 1.69
N THR A 22 2.90 5.79 1.31
CA THR A 22 3.30 6.34 0.00
C THR A 22 3.58 5.25 -1.04
N VAL A 23 3.36 3.99 -0.69
CA VAL A 23 3.65 2.80 -1.49
C VAL A 23 2.61 1.73 -1.19
N LEU A 24 2.22 0.93 -2.18
CA LEU A 24 1.49 -0.30 -1.95
C LEU A 24 2.48 -1.40 -1.59
N LYS A 25 2.39 -1.88 -0.35
CA LYS A 25 3.28 -2.93 0.13
C LYS A 25 2.53 -4.24 0.31
N ASN A 26 2.84 -5.23 -0.51
CA ASN A 26 2.30 -6.58 -0.39
C ASN A 26 3.25 -7.45 0.41
N TYR A 27 2.73 -8.17 1.41
CA TYR A 27 3.50 -9.13 2.22
C TYR A 27 3.00 -10.57 2.05
N GLY A 28 1.86 -10.76 1.38
CA GLY A 28 1.24 -12.07 1.20
C GLY A 28 1.40 -12.60 -0.22
N ASN A 29 0.73 -13.71 -0.51
CA ASN A 29 0.80 -14.28 -1.86
C ASN A 29 -0.05 -13.44 -2.83
N LEU A 30 0.53 -13.04 -3.95
CA LEU A 30 -0.16 -12.28 -5.00
C LEU A 30 -0.14 -13.07 -6.32
N LYS A 31 -1.33 -13.42 -6.81
CA LYS A 31 -1.52 -14.05 -8.13
C LYS A 31 -2.50 -13.26 -8.97
N VAL A 32 -2.08 -12.89 -10.18
CA VAL A 32 -2.95 -12.38 -11.22
C VAL A 32 -3.39 -13.56 -12.07
N HIS A 33 -4.65 -13.95 -11.95
CA HIS A 33 -5.24 -15.08 -12.70
C HIS A 33 -5.35 -14.78 -14.20
N ASN A 34 -5.53 -15.82 -15.02
CA ASN A 34 -5.81 -15.69 -16.45
C ASN A 34 -6.96 -14.70 -16.72
N ASN A 35 -6.79 -13.84 -17.73
CA ASN A 35 -7.64 -12.69 -18.05
C ASN A 35 -7.77 -11.60 -16.95
N GLY A 36 -7.11 -11.78 -15.81
CA GLY A 36 -7.00 -10.77 -14.77
C GLY A 36 -6.12 -9.61 -15.23
N GLN A 37 -6.55 -8.39 -14.91
CA GLN A 37 -5.79 -7.18 -15.18
C GLN A 37 -5.78 -6.31 -13.92
N ILE A 38 -4.59 -5.91 -13.48
CA ILE A 38 -4.40 -5.01 -12.35
C ILE A 38 -3.52 -3.83 -12.76
N GLY A 39 -3.91 -2.62 -12.35
CA GLY A 39 -3.17 -1.39 -12.60
C GLY A 39 -2.78 -0.70 -11.30
N PHE A 40 -1.51 -0.35 -11.15
CA PHE A 40 -0.98 0.38 -9.99
C PHE A 40 -0.72 1.84 -10.36
N HIS A 41 -1.27 2.76 -9.56
CA HIS A 41 -1.04 4.20 -9.72
C HIS A 41 0.06 4.77 -8.82
N ILE A 42 0.58 3.93 -7.92
CA ILE A 42 1.57 4.24 -6.90
C ILE A 42 2.70 3.21 -6.96
N ASP A 43 3.84 3.53 -6.34
CA ASP A 43 4.95 2.58 -6.18
C ASP A 43 4.46 1.28 -5.52
N VAL A 44 5.06 0.15 -5.90
CA VAL A 44 4.72 -1.16 -5.34
C VAL A 44 5.98 -1.84 -4.80
N ILE A 45 5.90 -2.31 -3.56
CA ILE A 45 6.87 -3.22 -2.96
C ILE A 45 6.18 -4.55 -2.70
N ASN A 46 6.66 -5.63 -3.31
CA ASN A 46 6.14 -6.98 -3.12
C ASN A 46 7.14 -7.81 -2.30
N ASP A 47 6.96 -7.82 -0.98
CA ASP A 47 7.74 -8.64 -0.03
C ASP A 47 7.12 -10.04 0.19
N GLY A 48 6.14 -10.44 -0.61
CA GLY A 48 5.48 -11.76 -0.54
C GLY A 48 5.59 -12.55 -1.84
N ASP A 49 5.17 -13.82 -1.83
CA ASP A 49 5.31 -14.70 -3.01
C ASP A 49 4.39 -14.26 -4.15
N SER A 50 4.96 -14.08 -5.35
CA SER A 50 4.17 -13.84 -6.57
C SER A 50 4.60 -14.80 -7.68
N LEU A 51 4.08 -16.02 -7.61
CA LEU A 51 4.35 -17.10 -8.54
C LEU A 51 3.13 -17.38 -9.42
N GLU A 52 3.39 -17.89 -10.63
CA GLU A 52 2.35 -18.34 -11.57
C GLU A 52 1.33 -17.27 -11.97
N ASN A 53 1.77 -16.03 -12.18
CA ASN A 53 0.92 -15.00 -12.76
C ASN A 53 0.59 -15.33 -14.23
N GLU A 54 -0.70 -15.37 -14.57
CA GLU A 54 -1.22 -15.67 -15.91
C GLU A 54 -1.92 -14.45 -16.54
N GLY A 55 -2.21 -13.41 -15.75
CA GLY A 55 -2.79 -12.16 -16.21
C GLY A 55 -1.78 -11.02 -16.34
N PHE A 56 -2.28 -9.79 -16.51
CA PHE A 56 -1.46 -8.59 -16.71
C PHE A 56 -1.42 -7.68 -15.49
N ALA A 57 -0.24 -7.16 -15.19
CA ALA A 57 -0.02 -6.08 -14.23
C ALA A 57 0.60 -4.89 -14.96
N GLY A 58 0.03 -3.70 -14.75
CA GLY A 58 0.50 -2.46 -15.37
C GLY A 58 0.68 -1.34 -14.35
N PHE A 59 1.45 -0.33 -14.73
CA PHE A 59 1.71 0.87 -13.92
C PHE A 59 1.26 2.09 -14.72
N TYR A 60 0.53 3.01 -14.07
CA TYR A 60 0.09 4.24 -14.72
C TYR A 60 0.22 5.44 -13.77
N ASN A 61 0.95 6.46 -14.20
CA ASN A 61 1.05 7.72 -13.49
C ASN A 61 1.37 8.84 -14.49
N GLN A 62 0.64 9.94 -14.40
CA GLN A 62 0.75 11.06 -15.34
C GLN A 62 1.87 12.04 -14.95
N ASN A 63 2.23 12.07 -13.67
CA ASN A 63 3.06 13.12 -13.09
C ASN A 63 4.47 12.65 -12.78
N ASN A 64 4.65 11.38 -12.43
CA ASN A 64 5.93 10.83 -11.99
C ASN A 64 6.10 9.38 -12.48
N PRO A 65 7.33 8.92 -12.74
CA PRO A 65 7.59 7.49 -12.94
C PRO A 65 7.26 6.71 -11.66
N LEU A 66 6.82 5.46 -11.83
CA LEU A 66 6.56 4.53 -10.72
C LEU A 66 7.67 3.48 -10.64
N SER A 67 7.92 3.02 -9.43
CA SER A 67 8.86 1.95 -9.10
C SER A 67 8.13 0.68 -8.68
N PHE A 68 8.74 -0.44 -9.03
CA PHE A 68 8.33 -1.77 -8.59
C PHE A 68 9.57 -2.50 -8.05
N SER A 69 9.44 -3.13 -6.90
CA SER A 69 10.46 -4.02 -6.34
C SER A 69 9.80 -5.21 -5.65
N GLY A 70 10.36 -6.40 -5.81
CA GLY A 70 9.90 -7.63 -5.18
C GLY A 70 10.47 -8.86 -5.83
#